data_AF-A0A7C4YE78-F1
#
_entry.id   AF-A0A7C4YE78-F1
#
_cell.length_a   1.000
_cell.length_b   1.000
_cell.length_c   1.000
_cell.angle_alpha   90.00
_cell.angle_beta   90.00
_cell.angle_gamma   90.00
#
_symmetry.space_group_name_H-M   'P 1'
#
loop_
_entity.id
_entity.type
_entity.pdbx_description
1 polymer ?
#
loop_
_entity_poly.entity_id
_entity_poly.type
_entity_poly.pdbx_seq_one_letter_code
_entity_poly.pdbx_strand_id
1 'polypeptide(L)'
;MWHDWKENQSFIDTDGEFYIEVLYMINYAGILRGDYSFVQNTFNDPVNELITDPVQRANFEVIKFLAFNKIYNKTARYDEVEKLNRFMKSRYRQWEPVLNADLNRTTNLSLGIGSFVLEQYDEALYYIKRGITYFKEGVREEHEAVAQILLLLTSYCMDNPKLFDAQYRATYNYFYKRKKKQPFETALVQCLHRTFYIQDV
;
A
#
# COMPACT_ATOMS: atom_id res chain seq x y z
N MET A 1 12.90 24.76 -3.93
CA MET A 1 12.01 24.05 -2.98
C MET A 1 12.76 22.94 -2.23
N TRP A 2 13.14 21.81 -2.83
CA TRP A 2 13.94 20.77 -2.12
C TRP A 2 15.31 21.27 -1.63
N HIS A 3 16.02 22.02 -2.47
CA HIS A 3 17.33 22.60 -2.12
C HIS A 3 17.21 23.63 -0.98
N ASP A 4 16.13 24.42 -0.98
CA ASP A 4 15.89 25.46 0.02
C ASP A 4 15.79 24.87 1.45
N TRP A 5 15.19 23.69 1.60
CA TRP A 5 15.15 22.95 2.89
C TRP A 5 16.53 22.47 3.34
N LYS A 6 17.40 22.07 2.40
CA LYS A 6 18.78 21.67 2.71
C LYS A 6 19.66 22.83 3.13
N GLU A 7 19.38 24.02 2.61
CA GLU A 7 20.08 25.26 2.97
C GLU A 7 19.59 25.81 4.33
N ASN A 8 18.38 25.45 4.75
CA ASN A 8 17.75 25.94 5.98
C ASN A 8 17.31 24.79 6.90
N GLN A 9 18.27 23.94 7.26
CA GLN A 9 18.03 22.68 7.98
C GLN A 9 17.36 22.85 9.35
N SER A 10 17.51 24.01 10.00
CA SER A 10 16.84 24.31 11.27
C SER A 10 15.31 24.20 11.17
N PHE A 11 14.74 24.47 9.99
CA PHE A 11 13.30 24.35 9.78
C PHE A 11 12.82 22.90 9.70
N ILE A 12 13.71 21.93 9.47
CA ILE A 12 13.31 20.52 9.43
C ILE A 12 12.94 20.04 10.84
N ASP A 13 13.60 20.59 11.86
CA ASP A 13 13.30 20.29 13.26
C ASP A 13 12.06 21.05 13.75
N THR A 14 11.89 22.32 13.37
CA THR A 14 10.76 23.15 13.83
C THR A 14 9.47 22.96 13.03
N ASP A 15 9.58 22.65 11.73
CA ASP A 15 8.51 22.65 10.73
C ASP A 15 8.46 21.32 9.96
N GLY A 16 8.84 20.23 10.62
CA GLY A 16 9.01 18.91 9.99
C GLY A 16 7.74 18.35 9.33
N GLU A 17 6.54 18.77 9.73
CA GLU A 17 5.29 18.41 9.05
C GLU A 17 5.25 18.91 7.59
N PHE A 18 5.60 20.17 7.35
CA PHE A 18 5.63 20.75 6.00
C PHE A 18 6.76 20.16 5.16
N TYR A 19 7.89 19.86 5.79
CA TYR A 19 8.98 19.16 5.13
C TYR A 19 8.54 17.76 4.63
N ILE A 20 7.82 17.01 5.47
CA ILE A 20 7.26 15.70 5.09
C ILE A 20 6.23 15.83 3.96
N GLU A 21 5.42 16.89 3.94
CA GLU A 21 4.50 17.16 2.81
C GLU A 21 5.26 17.39 1.50
N VAL A 22 6.39 18.11 1.54
CA VAL A 22 7.26 18.28 0.36
C VAL A 22 7.82 16.95 -0.12
N LEU A 23 8.27 16.08 0.79
CA LEU A 23 8.71 14.72 0.43
C LEU A 23 7.58 13.90 -0.21
N TYR A 24 6.35 14.04 0.28
CA TYR A 24 5.18 13.39 -0.30
C TYR A 24 4.89 13.89 -1.73
N MET A 25 5.01 15.21 -1.98
CA MET A 25 4.88 15.78 -3.32
C MET A 25 5.99 15.31 -4.26
N ILE A 26 7.24 15.24 -3.78
CA ILE A 26 8.38 14.71 -4.54
C ILE A 26 8.13 13.25 -4.94
N ASN A 27 7.64 12.42 -4.02
CA ASN A 27 7.23 11.05 -4.33
C ASN A 27 6.20 11.03 -5.46
N TYR A 28 5.10 11.77 -5.32
CA TYR A 28 4.03 11.78 -6.32
C TYR A 28 4.52 12.19 -7.71
N ALA A 29 5.22 13.32 -7.80
CA ALA A 29 5.72 13.85 -9.06
C ALA A 29 6.83 12.97 -9.67
N GLY A 30 7.78 12.51 -8.84
CA GLY A 30 8.90 11.68 -9.29
C GLY A 30 8.45 10.32 -9.81
N ILE A 31 7.49 9.68 -9.12
CA ILE A 31 6.90 8.41 -9.59
C ILE A 31 6.19 8.59 -10.93
N LEU A 32 5.40 9.66 -11.10
CA LEU A 32 4.68 9.93 -12.34
C LEU A 32 5.63 10.16 -13.53
N ARG A 33 6.78 10.80 -13.28
CA ARG A 33 7.81 11.05 -14.30
C ARG A 33 8.75 9.87 -14.54
N GLY A 34 8.65 8.81 -13.74
CA GLY A 34 9.57 7.67 -13.78
C GLY A 34 10.96 7.97 -13.22
N ASP A 35 11.14 9.09 -12.53
CA ASP A 35 12.43 9.48 -11.94
C ASP A 35 12.63 8.83 -10.57
N TYR A 36 12.75 7.50 -10.58
CA TYR A 36 12.85 6.71 -9.36
C TYR A 36 14.16 6.97 -8.60
N SER A 37 15.24 7.26 -9.32
CA SER A 37 16.53 7.56 -8.69
C SER A 37 16.48 8.86 -7.88
N PHE A 38 15.86 9.91 -8.41
CA PHE A 38 15.66 11.15 -7.66
C PHE A 38 14.84 10.94 -6.39
N VAL A 39 13.73 10.19 -6.47
CA VAL A 39 12.89 9.85 -5.31
C VAL A 39 13.72 9.09 -4.27
N GLN A 40 14.44 8.05 -4.68
CA GLN A 40 15.26 7.25 -3.77
C GLN A 40 16.37 8.06 -3.10
N ASN A 41 17.06 8.91 -3.86
CA ASN A 41 18.11 9.78 -3.33
C ASN A 41 17.54 10.78 -2.32
N THR A 42 16.35 11.33 -2.60
CA THR A 42 15.68 12.27 -1.70
C THR A 42 15.30 11.63 -0.36
N PHE A 43 14.71 10.43 -0.38
CA PHE A 43 14.32 9.72 0.86
C PHE A 43 15.49 9.08 1.62
N ASN A 44 16.62 8.88 0.96
CA ASN A 44 17.85 8.40 1.60
C ASN A 44 18.83 9.53 1.94
N ASP A 45 18.43 10.78 1.73
CA ASP A 45 19.29 11.92 2.06
C ASP A 45 19.51 12.00 3.58
N PRO A 46 20.77 12.16 4.05
CA PRO A 46 21.09 12.25 5.47
C PRO A 46 20.37 13.39 6.19
N VAL A 47 19.94 14.44 5.47
CA VAL A 47 19.20 15.55 6.07
C VAL A 47 17.88 15.10 6.72
N ASN A 48 17.32 13.96 6.28
CA ASN A 48 16.12 13.39 6.88
C ASN A 48 16.34 12.89 8.31
N GLU A 49 17.58 12.70 8.78
CA GLU A 49 17.89 12.37 10.18
C GLU A 49 17.49 13.50 11.15
N LEU A 50 17.29 14.72 10.64
CA LEU A 50 16.86 15.87 11.43
C LEU A 50 15.37 15.84 11.84
N ILE A 51 14.57 14.91 11.31
CA ILE A 51 13.18 14.71 11.75
C ILE A 51 13.17 13.99 13.11
N THR A 52 13.31 14.72 14.20
CA THR A 52 13.51 14.12 15.53
C THR A 52 12.22 13.78 16.27
N ASP A 53 11.13 14.49 15.99
CA ASP A 53 9.82 14.22 16.61
C ASP A 53 9.35 12.79 16.30
N PRO A 54 8.97 11.97 17.32
CA PRO A 54 8.61 10.57 17.10
C PRO A 54 7.42 10.35 16.17
N VAL A 55 6.41 11.24 16.18
CA VAL A 55 5.23 11.12 15.34
C VAL A 55 5.56 11.48 13.90
N GLN A 56 6.29 12.57 13.69
CA GLN A 56 6.79 12.97 12.37
C GLN A 56 7.76 11.93 11.81
N ARG A 57 8.63 11.34 12.64
CA ARG A 57 9.52 10.25 12.22
C ARG A 57 8.73 9.04 11.75
N ALA A 58 7.69 8.63 12.48
CA ALA A 58 6.82 7.53 12.04
C ALA A 58 6.15 7.84 10.70
N ASN A 59 5.63 9.06 10.51
CA ASN A 59 5.04 9.51 9.25
C ASN A 59 6.05 9.47 8.10
N PHE A 60 7.27 9.98 8.32
CA PHE A 60 8.35 9.96 7.34
C PHE A 60 8.70 8.53 6.92
N GLU A 61 8.94 7.63 7.87
CA GLU A 61 9.31 6.24 7.57
C GLU A 61 8.21 5.51 6.79
N VAL A 62 6.94 5.77 7.11
CA VAL A 62 5.80 5.23 6.36
C VAL A 62 5.75 5.79 4.95
N ILE A 63 5.94 7.08 4.75
CA ILE A 63 5.94 7.69 3.41
C ILE A 63 7.11 7.16 2.58
N LYS A 64 8.29 7.02 3.19
CA LYS A 64 9.46 6.38 2.59
C LYS A 64 9.17 4.93 2.18
N PHE A 65 8.57 4.16 3.08
CA PHE A 65 8.11 2.80 2.80
C PHE A 65 7.18 2.76 1.58
N LEU A 66 6.16 3.61 1.55
CA LEU A 66 5.19 3.66 0.45
C LEU A 66 5.84 4.05 -0.89
N ALA A 67 6.78 5.00 -0.88
CA ALA A 67 7.53 5.39 -2.07
C ALA A 67 8.38 4.21 -2.59
N PHE A 68 9.17 3.59 -1.72
CA PHE A 68 10.08 2.51 -2.12
C PHE A 68 9.34 1.24 -2.51
N ASN A 69 8.26 0.89 -1.79
CA ASN A 69 7.42 -0.26 -2.13
C ASN A 69 6.85 -0.10 -3.54
N LYS A 70 6.37 1.10 -3.89
CA LYS A 70 5.87 1.39 -5.24
C LYS A 70 6.95 1.28 -6.31
N ILE A 71 8.13 1.83 -6.06
CA ILE A 71 9.26 1.75 -7.00
C ILE A 71 9.67 0.29 -7.22
N TYR A 72 9.93 -0.44 -6.14
CA TYR A 72 10.44 -1.80 -6.20
C TYR A 72 9.46 -2.77 -6.86
N ASN A 73 8.15 -2.63 -6.59
CA ASN A 73 7.14 -3.40 -7.31
C ASN A 73 7.10 -3.04 -8.80
N LYS A 74 7.16 -1.75 -9.17
CA LYS A 74 7.15 -1.31 -10.58
C LYS A 74 8.38 -1.77 -11.36
N THR A 75 9.53 -1.89 -10.70
CA THR A 75 10.80 -2.32 -11.31
C THR A 75 11.14 -3.78 -11.04
N ALA A 76 10.18 -4.59 -10.57
CA ALA A 76 10.35 -6.02 -10.28
C ALA A 76 11.56 -6.36 -9.37
N ARG A 77 11.88 -5.49 -8.39
CA ARG A 77 12.96 -5.68 -7.41
C ARG A 77 12.44 -6.39 -6.16
N TYR A 78 12.01 -7.63 -6.29
CA TYR A 78 11.27 -8.33 -5.23
C TYR A 78 12.11 -8.62 -3.97
N ASP A 79 13.42 -8.84 -4.09
CA ASP A 79 14.31 -8.94 -2.92
C ASP A 79 14.26 -7.68 -2.04
N GLU A 80 14.13 -6.51 -2.67
CA GLU A 80 14.01 -5.24 -1.97
C GLU A 80 12.59 -5.04 -1.39
N VAL A 81 11.56 -5.55 -2.08
CA VAL A 81 10.19 -5.60 -1.52
C VAL A 81 10.18 -6.44 -0.26
N GLU A 82 10.85 -7.60 -0.24
CA GLU A 82 10.91 -8.48 0.93
C GLU A 82 11.59 -7.78 2.13
N LYS A 83 12.78 -7.21 1.92
CA LYS A 83 13.51 -6.45 2.95
C LYS A 83 12.66 -5.31 3.51
N LEU A 84 12.03 -4.55 2.62
CA LEU A 84 11.21 -3.39 2.96
C LEU A 84 9.95 -3.79 3.74
N ASN A 85 9.26 -4.85 3.31
CA ASN A 85 8.12 -5.40 4.02
C ASN A 85 8.51 -5.89 5.42
N ARG A 86 9.63 -6.63 5.54
CA ARG A 86 10.11 -7.12 6.83
C ARG A 86 10.38 -5.98 7.81
N PHE A 87 11.07 -4.94 7.35
CA PHE A 87 11.31 -3.73 8.15
C PHE A 87 9.98 -3.10 8.61
N MET A 88 9.08 -2.84 7.67
CA MET A 88 7.81 -2.17 7.96
C MET A 88 6.95 -2.98 8.94
N LYS A 89 6.83 -4.31 8.73
CA LYS A 89 6.10 -5.22 9.63
C LYS A 89 6.65 -5.17 11.07
N SER A 90 7.98 -5.10 11.23
CA SER A 90 8.62 -5.06 12.55
C SER A 90 8.34 -3.77 13.34
N ARG A 91 8.01 -2.67 12.66
CA ARG A 91 7.79 -1.35 13.26
C ARG A 91 6.31 -0.94 13.29
N TYR A 92 5.51 -1.46 12.36
CA TYR A 92 4.15 -0.99 12.11
C TYR A 92 3.26 -1.00 13.36
N ARG A 93 3.36 -2.03 14.22
CA ARG A 93 2.57 -2.09 15.47
C ARG A 93 2.81 -0.89 16.40
N GLN A 94 4.03 -0.34 16.39
CA GLN A 94 4.38 0.84 17.20
C GLN A 94 3.91 2.14 16.55
N TRP A 95 3.91 2.20 15.22
CA TRP A 95 3.53 3.41 14.47
C TRP A 95 2.03 3.53 14.21
N GLU A 96 1.31 2.42 14.07
CA GLU A 96 -0.12 2.39 13.77
C GLU A 96 -0.97 3.35 14.63
N PRO A 97 -0.77 3.48 15.96
CA PRO A 97 -1.57 4.39 16.79
C PRO A 97 -1.35 5.88 16.51
N VAL A 98 -0.19 6.25 15.95
CA VAL A 98 0.18 7.65 15.69
C VAL A 98 -0.05 8.07 14.23
N LEU A 99 -0.33 7.10 13.35
CA LEU A 99 -0.68 7.37 11.96
C LEU A 99 -2.16 7.70 11.81
N ASN A 100 -2.48 8.62 10.90
CA ASN A 100 -3.87 8.86 10.54
C ASN A 100 -4.47 7.65 9.77
N ALA A 101 -5.80 7.61 9.68
CA ALA A 101 -6.51 6.48 9.04
C ALA A 101 -6.13 6.28 7.56
N ASP A 102 -5.80 7.36 6.83
CA ASP A 102 -5.45 7.30 5.41
C ASP A 102 -4.08 6.64 5.19
N LEU A 103 -3.09 7.01 6.01
CA LEU A 103 -1.76 6.41 6.03
C LEU A 103 -1.82 4.96 6.51
N ASN A 104 -2.57 4.67 7.58
CA ASN A 104 -2.78 3.29 8.05
C ASN A 104 -3.38 2.41 6.94
N ARG A 105 -4.44 2.90 6.27
CA ARG A 105 -5.05 2.20 5.13
C ARG A 105 -4.03 1.89 4.03
N THR A 106 -3.33 2.92 3.56
CA THR A 106 -2.41 2.81 2.42
C THR A 106 -1.20 1.92 2.75
N THR A 107 -0.73 1.98 4.00
CA THR A 107 0.34 1.12 4.51
C THR A 107 -0.07 -0.34 4.55
N ASN A 108 -1.24 -0.66 5.12
CA ASN A 108 -1.76 -2.02 5.11
C ASN A 108 -1.97 -2.57 3.70
N LEU A 109 -2.56 -1.77 2.79
CA LEU A 109 -2.73 -2.21 1.40
C LEU A 109 -1.38 -2.46 0.72
N SER A 110 -0.37 -1.62 0.95
CA SER A 110 0.97 -1.80 0.35
C SER A 110 1.73 -3.00 0.95
N LEU A 111 1.59 -3.25 2.26
CA LEU A 111 2.06 -4.48 2.90
C LEU A 111 1.38 -5.71 2.33
N GLY A 112 0.07 -5.63 2.10
CA GLY A 112 -0.73 -6.68 1.47
C GLY A 112 -0.30 -7.00 0.05
N ILE A 113 -0.15 -5.98 -0.80
CA ILE A 113 0.37 -6.11 -2.17
C ILE A 113 1.77 -6.71 -2.17
N GLY A 114 2.67 -6.17 -1.34
CA GLY A 114 4.03 -6.67 -1.22
C GLY A 114 4.07 -8.13 -0.76
N SER A 115 3.18 -8.54 0.16
CA SER A 115 3.11 -9.93 0.60
C SER A 115 2.51 -10.84 -0.48
N PHE A 116 1.53 -10.36 -1.25
CA PHE A 116 0.94 -11.10 -2.36
C PHE A 116 1.96 -11.41 -3.45
N VAL A 117 2.75 -10.42 -3.89
CA VAL A 117 3.78 -10.65 -4.93
C VAL A 117 4.93 -11.53 -4.47
N LEU A 118 5.13 -11.67 -3.15
CA LEU A 118 6.09 -12.58 -2.54
C LEU A 118 5.47 -13.94 -2.20
N GLU A 119 4.24 -14.21 -2.67
CA GLU A 119 3.49 -15.45 -2.43
C GLU A 119 3.24 -15.76 -0.94
N GLN A 120 3.32 -14.74 -0.07
CA GLN A 120 3.02 -14.81 1.36
C GLN A 120 1.51 -14.59 1.57
N TYR A 121 0.69 -15.51 1.08
CA TYR A 121 -0.76 -15.30 0.95
C TYR A 121 -1.50 -15.12 2.28
N ASP A 122 -1.07 -15.77 3.37
CA ASP A 122 -1.65 -15.55 4.71
C ASP A 122 -1.46 -14.10 5.18
N GLU A 123 -0.27 -13.55 4.97
CA GLU A 123 0.03 -12.16 5.32
C GLU A 123 -0.67 -11.18 4.37
N ALA A 124 -0.73 -11.50 3.07
CA ALA A 124 -1.50 -10.72 2.11
C ALA A 124 -2.97 -10.62 2.55
N LEU A 125 -3.59 -11.76 2.89
CA LEU A 125 -4.96 -11.85 3.38
C LEU A 125 -5.16 -10.97 4.62
N TYR A 126 -4.24 -11.07 5.59
CA TYR A 126 -4.28 -10.28 6.83
C TYR A 126 -4.22 -8.77 6.56
N TYR A 127 -3.21 -8.30 5.83
CA TYR A 127 -2.97 -6.88 5.62
C TYR A 127 -4.00 -6.25 4.67
N ILE A 128 -4.46 -6.96 3.63
CA ILE A 128 -5.52 -6.44 2.74
C ILE A 128 -6.83 -6.26 3.51
N LYS A 129 -7.22 -7.24 4.34
CA LYS A 129 -8.42 -7.12 5.19
C LYS A 129 -8.33 -5.91 6.11
N ARG A 130 -7.18 -5.71 6.78
CA ARG A 130 -6.96 -4.53 7.63
C ARG A 130 -7.05 -3.23 6.81
N GLY A 131 -6.43 -3.18 5.65
CA GLY A 131 -6.54 -2.06 4.72
C GLY A 131 -8.00 -1.74 4.40
N ILE A 132 -8.82 -2.76 4.15
CA ILE A 132 -10.25 -2.58 3.88
C ILE A 132 -11.00 -2.00 5.08
N THR A 133 -10.69 -2.44 6.31
CA THR A 133 -11.36 -1.92 7.53
C THR A 133 -11.17 -0.43 7.77
N TYR A 134 -10.14 0.20 7.17
CA TYR A 134 -9.92 1.64 7.26
C TYR A 134 -10.70 2.47 6.22
N PHE A 135 -11.44 1.85 5.28
CA PHE A 135 -12.31 2.62 4.38
C PHE A 135 -13.51 3.15 5.16
N LYS A 136 -13.66 4.47 5.18
CA LYS A 136 -14.95 5.10 5.46
C LYS A 136 -15.83 4.97 4.22
N GLU A 137 -17.12 4.74 4.42
CA GLU A 137 -18.10 4.61 3.34
C GLU A 137 -18.04 5.83 2.40
N GLY A 138 -17.94 5.58 1.09
CA GLY A 138 -17.89 6.61 0.05
C GLY A 138 -16.55 7.31 -0.16
N VAL A 139 -15.48 6.93 0.55
CA VAL A 139 -14.14 7.51 0.39
C VAL A 139 -13.21 6.55 -0.35
N ARG A 140 -12.61 7.00 -1.46
CA ARG A 140 -11.62 6.22 -2.25
C ARG A 140 -12.16 4.86 -2.73
N GLU A 141 -13.40 4.81 -3.22
CA GLU A 141 -14.06 3.59 -3.70
C GLU A 141 -13.22 2.82 -4.73
N GLU A 142 -12.38 3.51 -5.50
CA GLU A 142 -11.42 2.90 -6.43
C GLU A 142 -10.39 2.01 -5.74
N HIS A 143 -9.85 2.44 -4.58
CA HIS A 143 -8.88 1.65 -3.83
C HIS A 143 -9.55 0.46 -3.15
N GLU A 144 -10.78 0.64 -2.66
CA GLU A 144 -11.53 -0.45 -2.05
C GLU A 144 -11.88 -1.52 -3.10
N ALA A 145 -12.32 -1.12 -4.29
CA ALA A 145 -12.57 -2.05 -5.40
C ALA A 145 -11.33 -2.88 -5.75
N VAL A 146 -10.15 -2.24 -5.84
CA VAL A 146 -8.87 -2.95 -6.08
C VAL A 146 -8.55 -3.89 -4.91
N ALA A 147 -8.75 -3.46 -3.67
CA ALA A 147 -8.51 -4.30 -2.50
C ALA A 147 -9.43 -5.54 -2.46
N GLN A 148 -10.70 -5.39 -2.83
CA GLN A 148 -11.68 -6.50 -2.88
C GLN A 148 -11.31 -7.53 -3.96
N ILE A 149 -10.82 -7.08 -5.11
CA ILE A 149 -10.32 -7.97 -6.17
C ILE A 149 -9.04 -8.68 -5.71
N LEU A 150 -8.09 -7.94 -5.14
CA LEU A 150 -6.83 -8.52 -4.67
C LEU A 150 -7.06 -9.54 -3.54
N LEU A 151 -8.03 -9.28 -2.67
CA LEU A 151 -8.41 -10.22 -1.62
C LEU A 151 -9.01 -11.52 -2.18
N LEU A 152 -9.84 -11.41 -3.23
CA LEU A 152 -10.37 -12.57 -3.96
C LEU A 152 -9.26 -13.37 -4.63
N LEU A 153 -8.33 -12.70 -5.32
CA LEU A 153 -7.14 -13.33 -5.90
C LEU A 153 -6.27 -14.01 -4.84
N THR A 154 -6.07 -13.36 -3.70
CA THR A 154 -5.33 -13.95 -2.58
C THR A 154 -6.00 -15.23 -2.12
N SER A 155 -7.33 -15.22 -1.89
CA SER A 155 -8.06 -16.42 -1.49
C SER A 155 -8.06 -17.53 -2.56
N TYR A 156 -8.01 -17.16 -3.84
CA TYR A 156 -7.87 -18.10 -4.95
C TYR A 156 -6.51 -18.80 -4.87
N CYS A 157 -5.43 -18.05 -4.71
CA CYS A 157 -4.07 -18.57 -4.61
C CYS A 157 -3.82 -19.43 -3.36
N MET A 158 -4.62 -19.24 -2.29
CA MET A 158 -4.57 -20.07 -1.09
C MET A 158 -5.19 -21.46 -1.26
N ASP A 159 -5.84 -21.74 -2.40
CA ASP A 159 -6.47 -23.03 -2.74
C ASP A 159 -7.36 -23.59 -1.62
N ASN A 160 -8.14 -22.72 -1.00
CA ASN A 160 -9.05 -23.06 0.09
C ASN A 160 -10.48 -22.75 -0.33
N PRO A 161 -11.28 -23.76 -0.76
CA PRO A 161 -12.63 -23.53 -1.29
C PRO A 161 -13.56 -22.79 -0.34
N LYS A 162 -13.49 -23.08 0.96
CA LYS A 162 -14.34 -22.40 1.97
C LYS A 162 -13.99 -20.92 2.09
N LEU A 163 -12.70 -20.61 2.11
CA LEU A 163 -12.22 -19.23 2.18
C LEU A 163 -12.54 -18.48 0.88
N PHE A 164 -12.30 -19.12 -0.27
CA PHE A 164 -12.57 -18.56 -1.58
C PHE A 164 -14.06 -18.26 -1.77
N ASP A 165 -14.96 -19.19 -1.46
CA ASP A 165 -16.41 -18.97 -1.57
C ASP A 165 -16.90 -17.84 -0.69
N ALA A 166 -16.41 -17.78 0.56
CA ALA A 166 -16.76 -16.70 1.47
C ALA A 166 -16.31 -15.33 0.92
N GLN A 167 -15.08 -15.28 0.39
CA GLN A 167 -14.54 -14.06 -0.19
C GLN A 167 -15.23 -13.69 -1.51
N TYR A 168 -15.54 -14.65 -2.37
CA TYR A 168 -16.28 -14.45 -3.61
C TYR A 168 -17.64 -13.82 -3.33
N ARG A 169 -18.40 -14.34 -2.37
CA ARG A 169 -19.70 -13.77 -1.98
C ARG A 169 -19.56 -12.34 -1.49
N ALA A 170 -18.54 -12.06 -0.67
CA ALA A 170 -18.27 -10.71 -0.17
C ALA A 170 -17.93 -9.73 -1.31
N THR A 171 -16.98 -10.12 -2.18
CA THR A 171 -16.55 -9.33 -3.34
C THR A 171 -17.70 -9.12 -4.34
N TYR A 172 -18.50 -10.17 -4.62
CA TYR A 172 -19.68 -10.06 -5.48
C TYR A 172 -20.71 -9.09 -4.91
N ASN A 173 -21.04 -9.21 -3.63
CA ASN A 173 -22.00 -8.32 -2.96
C ASN A 173 -21.53 -6.87 -2.96
N TYR A 174 -20.22 -6.64 -2.79
CA TYR A 174 -19.63 -5.31 -2.90
C TYR A 174 -19.86 -4.69 -4.28
N PHE A 175 -19.46 -5.38 -5.35
CA PHE A 175 -19.62 -4.86 -6.72
C PHE A 175 -21.08 -4.80 -7.19
N TYR A 176 -21.95 -5.67 -6.66
CA TYR A 176 -23.38 -5.63 -6.96
C TYR A 176 -24.04 -4.36 -6.42
N LYS A 177 -23.66 -3.90 -5.22
CA LYS A 177 -24.21 -2.69 -4.59
C LYS A 177 -23.62 -1.40 -5.14
N ARG A 178 -22.45 -1.45 -5.78
CA ARG A 178 -21.73 -0.27 -6.27
C ARG A 178 -22.40 0.32 -7.52
N LYS A 179 -22.72 1.62 -7.47
CA LYS A 179 -23.43 2.34 -8.55
C LYS A 179 -22.57 2.53 -9.81
N LYS A 180 -21.26 2.73 -9.66
CA LYS A 180 -20.30 2.97 -10.76
C LYS A 180 -19.36 1.78 -10.96
N LYS A 181 -19.93 0.61 -11.30
CA LYS A 181 -19.12 -0.57 -11.63
C LYS A 181 -18.54 -0.44 -13.03
N GLN A 182 -17.27 -0.82 -13.17
CA GLN A 182 -16.65 -0.98 -14.48
C GLN A 182 -17.01 -2.37 -15.03
N PRO A 183 -17.29 -2.53 -16.34
CA PRO A 183 -17.68 -3.82 -16.91
C PRO A 183 -16.68 -4.95 -16.63
N PHE A 184 -15.38 -4.63 -16.61
CA PHE A 184 -14.33 -5.61 -16.36
C PHE A 184 -14.36 -6.19 -14.94
N GLU A 185 -14.85 -5.44 -13.94
CA GLU A 185 -14.85 -5.87 -12.53
C GLU A 185 -15.77 -7.09 -12.34
N THR A 186 -16.98 -7.06 -12.94
CA THR A 186 -17.91 -8.20 -12.88
C THR A 186 -17.38 -9.40 -13.67
N ALA A 187 -16.83 -9.17 -14.86
CA ALA A 187 -16.27 -10.23 -15.69
C ALA A 187 -15.11 -10.93 -14.98
N LEU A 188 -14.23 -10.17 -14.33
CA LEU A 188 -13.09 -10.70 -13.58
C LEU A 188 -13.55 -11.58 -12.41
N VAL A 189 -14.48 -11.09 -11.59
CA VAL A 189 -15.01 -11.84 -10.43
C VAL A 189 -15.65 -13.15 -10.85
N GLN A 190 -16.47 -13.14 -11.92
CA GLN A 190 -17.09 -14.36 -12.45
C GLN A 190 -16.08 -15.32 -13.08
N CYS A 191 -15.07 -14.78 -13.77
CA CYS A 191 -13.99 -15.57 -14.35
C CYS A 191 -13.25 -16.35 -13.26
N LEU A 192 -12.79 -15.67 -12.21
CA LEU A 192 -12.06 -16.27 -11.09
C LEU A 192 -12.87 -17.39 -10.41
N HIS A 193 -14.17 -17.19 -10.20
CA HIS A 193 -15.01 -18.22 -9.62
C HIS A 193 -15.16 -19.44 -10.52
N ARG A 194 -15.33 -19.23 -11.84
CA ARG A 194 -15.43 -20.35 -12.78
C ARG A 194 -14.12 -21.13 -12.82
N THR A 195 -12.99 -20.46 -12.96
CA THR A 195 -11.68 -21.11 -13.11
C THR A 195 -11.25 -21.85 -11.85
N PHE A 196 -11.63 -21.39 -10.66
CA PHE A 196 -11.29 -22.07 -9.40
C PHE A 196 -11.80 -23.51 -9.34
N TYR A 197 -12.94 -23.79 -10.00
CA TYR A 197 -13.58 -25.11 -10.01
C TYR A 197 -13.36 -25.89 -11.31
N ILE A 198 -12.63 -25.33 -12.27
CA ILE A 198 -12.23 -26.10 -13.46
C ILE A 198 -11.14 -27.06 -13.01
N GLN A 199 -11.49 -28.34 -12.91
CA GLN A 199 -10.52 -29.41 -12.79
C GLN A 199 -9.96 -29.66 -14.19
N ASP A 200 -8.64 -29.57 -14.35
CA ASP A 200 -7.98 -30.07 -15.56
C ASP A 200 -8.36 -31.56 -15.72
N VAL A 201 -9.04 -31.89 -16.82
CA VAL A 201 -9.36 -33.26 -17.23
C VAL A 201 -8.17 -33.86 -17.95
#